data_AF-A0A381XAU9-F1
#
_entry.id   AF-A0A381XAU9-F1
#
_cell.length_a   1.000
_cell.length_b   1.000
_cell.length_c   1.000
_cell.angle_alpha   90.00
_cell.angle_beta   90.00
_cell.angle_gamma   90.00
#
_symmetry.space_group_name_H-M   'P 1'
#
loop_
_entity.id
_entity.type
_entity.pdbx_description
1 polymer ?
#
loop_
_entity_poly.entity_id
_entity_poly.type
_entity_poly.pdbx_seq_one_letter_code
_entity_poly.pdbx_strand_id
1 'polypeptide(L)'
;VRQWSLAAATVAFGVVALAWSTNGSTVETIWEYEIIGEYPHDQNAFTQGLYFEGGHLFEGTGRRGESALRKIEVSTGRVLQQADLQPFFFGEGIA
;
A
#
# COMPACT_ATOMS: atom_id res chain seq x y z
N VAL A 1 -15.70 41.52 58.36
CA VAL A 1 -15.01 42.68 57.75
C VAL A 1 -13.55 42.31 57.57
N ARG A 2 -12.97 42.67 56.40
CA ARG A 2 -11.58 42.57 55.94
C ARG A 2 -11.12 41.28 55.22
N GLN A 3 -11.00 41.48 53.91
CA GLN A 3 -10.33 40.71 52.87
C GLN A 3 -8.80 40.95 52.92
N TRP A 4 -8.07 40.51 51.88
CA TRP A 4 -6.64 40.67 51.53
C TRP A 4 -5.71 39.60 52.16
N SER A 5 -4.88 38.77 51.49
CA SER A 5 -4.50 38.60 50.08
C SER A 5 -3.67 37.30 49.86
N LEU A 6 -3.85 36.69 48.68
CA LEU A 6 -2.86 36.06 47.77
C LEU A 6 -2.07 34.77 48.14
N ALA A 7 -1.92 33.96 47.09
CA ALA A 7 -0.87 32.98 46.79
C ALA A 7 -1.07 31.51 47.24
N ALA A 8 -1.87 30.77 46.49
CA ALA A 8 -1.66 29.33 46.28
C ALA A 8 -2.12 28.92 44.88
N ALA A 9 -1.61 29.60 43.86
CA ALA A 9 -1.83 29.25 42.45
C ALA A 9 -0.50 28.83 41.79
N THR A 10 0.28 28.05 42.52
CA THR A 10 1.51 27.42 42.00
C THR A 10 1.60 26.03 42.61
N VAL A 11 2.04 25.06 41.80
CA VAL A 11 2.22 23.63 42.11
C VAL A 11 0.98 22.73 41.94
N ALA A 12 0.32 22.79 40.77
CA ALA A 12 -0.51 21.67 40.32
C ALA A 12 -0.50 21.43 38.79
N PHE A 13 0.41 22.06 38.04
CA PHE A 13 0.54 21.84 36.59
C PHE A 13 1.85 21.18 36.14
N GLY A 14 2.86 21.10 37.02
CA GLY A 14 4.18 20.58 36.64
C GLY A 14 4.30 19.06 36.66
N VAL A 15 3.51 18.35 37.47
CA VAL A 15 3.70 16.91 37.69
C VAL A 15 2.92 16.05 36.69
N VAL A 16 1.83 16.57 36.11
CA VAL A 16 1.01 15.80 35.14
C VAL A 16 1.67 15.71 33.77
N ALA A 17 2.53 16.66 33.39
CA ALA A 17 3.15 16.68 32.06
C ALA A 17 4.31 15.67 31.88
N LEU A 18 4.93 15.17 32.96
CA LEU A 18 6.03 14.20 32.85
C LEU A 18 5.58 12.75 32.65
N ALA A 19 4.30 12.44 32.82
CA ALA A 19 3.79 11.06 32.69
C ALA A 19 3.44 10.65 31.24
N TRP A 20 3.49 11.58 30.28
CA TRP A 20 3.05 11.35 28.89
C TRP A 20 4.20 11.27 27.88
N SER A 21 5.45 11.12 28.33
CA SER A 21 6.59 10.91 27.45
C SER A 21 7.19 9.52 27.63
N THR A 22 6.37 8.49 27.43
CA THR A 22 6.92 7.19 27.02
C THR A 22 7.04 7.21 25.51
N ASN A 23 8.21 7.65 25.01
CA ASN A 23 8.61 7.33 23.64
C ASN A 23 8.80 5.82 23.55
N GLY A 24 7.70 5.09 23.33
CA GLY A 24 7.75 3.68 22.98
C GLY A 24 8.37 3.57 21.60
N SER A 25 9.65 3.18 21.54
CA SER A 25 10.27 2.79 20.28
C SER A 25 9.56 1.54 19.77
N THR A 26 8.71 1.70 18.75
CA THR A 26 8.18 0.57 18.00
C THR A 26 9.34 -0.04 17.24
N VAL A 27 9.80 -1.22 17.66
CA VAL A 27 10.70 -2.02 16.83
C VAL A 27 9.88 -2.50 15.65
N GLU A 28 10.06 -1.84 14.52
CA GLU A 28 9.42 -2.22 13.27
C GLU A 28 9.97 -3.59 12.83
N THR A 29 9.07 -4.52 12.52
CA THR A 29 9.45 -5.84 12.01
C THR A 29 9.79 -5.71 10.54
N ILE A 30 11.04 -6.02 10.19
CA ILE A 30 11.48 -6.11 8.80
C ILE A 30 11.27 -7.55 8.34
N TRP A 31 10.53 -7.72 7.24
CA TRP A 31 10.33 -9.03 6.62
C TRP A 31 11.37 -9.26 5.53
N GLU A 32 11.96 -10.45 5.51
CA GLU A 32 12.78 -10.94 4.40
C GLU A 32 11.91 -11.73 3.41
N TYR A 33 12.41 -11.88 2.18
CA TYR A 33 11.76 -12.68 1.15
C TYR A 33 12.76 -13.67 0.54
N GLU A 34 12.26 -14.80 0.06
CA GLU A 34 13.01 -15.77 -0.73
C GLU A 34 12.36 -15.87 -2.12
N ILE A 35 13.19 -15.87 -3.17
CA ILE A 35 12.72 -16.08 -4.53
C ILE A 35 12.54 -17.59 -4.74
N ILE A 36 11.28 -18.04 -4.72
CA ILE A 36 10.93 -19.46 -4.94
C ILE A 36 10.73 -19.82 -6.43
N GLY A 37 10.68 -18.81 -7.30
CA GLY A 37 10.47 -18.98 -8.73
C GLY A 37 10.47 -17.64 -9.46
N GLU A 38 10.93 -17.67 -10.70
CA GLU A 38 10.95 -16.53 -11.62
C GLU A 38 10.21 -16.92 -12.90
N TYR A 39 9.39 -16.01 -13.41
CA TYR A 39 8.54 -16.25 -14.56
C TYR A 39 8.71 -15.14 -15.60
N PRO A 40 8.66 -15.44 -16.90
CA PRO A 40 8.73 -14.41 -17.94
C PRO A 40 7.58 -13.41 -17.81
N HIS A 41 7.88 -12.13 -18.00
CA HIS A 41 6.89 -11.05 -18.02
C HIS A 41 7.12 -10.12 -19.21
N ASP A 42 6.05 -9.62 -19.81
CA ASP A 42 6.10 -8.66 -20.93
C ASP A 42 6.57 -7.30 -20.43
N GLN A 43 7.80 -6.91 -20.78
CA GLN A 43 8.40 -5.64 -20.37
C GLN A 43 7.64 -4.40 -20.87
N ASN A 44 6.74 -4.54 -21.84
CA ASN A 44 5.89 -3.45 -22.34
C ASN A 44 4.58 -3.33 -21.57
N ALA A 45 4.21 -4.32 -20.75
CA ALA A 45 3.04 -4.30 -19.90
C ALA A 45 3.27 -3.36 -18.71
N PHE A 46 2.67 -2.18 -18.76
CA PHE A 46 2.69 -1.29 -17.59
C PHE A 46 1.60 -1.72 -16.60
N THR A 47 1.93 -2.71 -15.77
CA THR A 47 1.05 -3.37 -14.81
C THR A 47 0.48 -2.40 -13.77
N GLN A 48 -0.84 -2.41 -13.60
CA GLN A 48 -1.57 -1.60 -12.61
C GLN A 48 -2.64 -2.38 -11.85
N GLY A 49 -2.81 -3.66 -12.17
CA GLY A 49 -3.57 -4.62 -11.37
C GLY A 49 -3.11 -6.03 -11.68
N LEU A 50 -3.09 -6.88 -10.67
CA LEU A 50 -2.54 -8.24 -10.76
C LEU A 50 -3.30 -9.18 -9.82
N TYR A 51 -3.87 -10.23 -10.38
CA TYR A 51 -4.65 -11.23 -9.64
C TYR A 51 -4.33 -12.64 -10.14
N PHE A 52 -4.36 -13.64 -9.25
CA PHE A 52 -4.06 -15.02 -9.60
C PHE A 52 -5.22 -15.93 -9.23
N GLU A 53 -5.78 -16.63 -10.22
CA GLU A 53 -6.88 -17.56 -10.01
C GLU A 53 -6.81 -18.74 -10.99
N GLY A 54 -7.06 -19.95 -10.46
CA GLY A 54 -7.16 -21.15 -11.28
C GLY A 54 -5.92 -21.44 -12.13
N GLY A 55 -4.72 -21.16 -11.63
CA GLY A 55 -3.46 -21.40 -12.34
C GLY A 55 -3.08 -20.34 -13.37
N HIS A 56 -3.81 -19.23 -13.43
CA HIS A 56 -3.59 -18.15 -14.40
C HIS A 56 -3.36 -16.82 -13.70
N LEU A 57 -2.60 -15.96 -14.36
CA LEU A 57 -2.40 -14.59 -13.94
C LEU A 57 -3.35 -13.70 -14.75
N PHE A 58 -4.12 -12.88 -14.06
CA PHE A 58 -4.93 -11.82 -14.64
C PHE A 58 -4.19 -10.51 -14.39
N GLU A 59 -3.97 -9.75 -15.46
CA GLU A 59 -3.23 -8.51 -15.43
C GLU A 59 -4.04 -7.39 -16.07
N GLY A 60 -4.07 -6.25 -15.41
CA GLY A 60 -4.56 -5.02 -15.99
C GLY A 60 -3.38 -4.07 -16.23
N THR A 61 -3.29 -3.52 -17.44
CA THR A 61 -2.24 -2.56 -17.83
C THR A 61 -2.80 -1.15 -17.92
N GLY A 62 -1.95 -0.14 -17.74
CA GLY A 62 -2.42 1.25 -17.64
C GLY A 62 -1.55 2.29 -18.35
N ARG A 63 -1.55 2.30 -19.69
CA ARG A 63 -0.97 3.38 -20.49
C ARG A 63 -2.07 4.08 -21.28
N ARG A 64 -2.04 5.42 -21.33
CA ARG A 64 -3.04 6.20 -22.05
C ARG A 64 -3.12 5.74 -23.51
N GLY A 65 -4.28 5.21 -23.92
CA GLY A 65 -4.48 4.66 -25.27
C GLY A 65 -4.06 3.21 -25.47
N GLU A 66 -3.44 2.56 -24.48
CA GLU A 66 -2.80 1.24 -24.60
C GLU A 66 -3.15 0.29 -23.43
N SER A 67 -4.08 0.70 -22.56
CA SER A 67 -4.54 -0.11 -21.43
C SER A 67 -5.31 -1.35 -21.91
N ALA A 68 -5.13 -2.48 -21.24
CA ALA A 68 -5.81 -3.73 -21.53
C ALA A 68 -6.02 -4.59 -20.28
N LEU A 69 -6.99 -5.50 -20.33
CA LEU A 69 -7.14 -6.62 -19.40
C LEU A 69 -6.63 -7.89 -20.07
N ARG A 70 -5.81 -8.66 -19.37
CA ARG A 70 -5.08 -9.81 -19.92
C ARG A 70 -5.25 -11.02 -19.00
N LYS A 71 -5.41 -12.19 -19.60
CA LYS A 71 -5.24 -13.50 -18.94
C LYS A 71 -3.93 -14.11 -19.45
N ILE A 72 -3.07 -14.56 -18.55
CA ILE A 72 -1.69 -14.94 -18.83
C ILE A 72 -1.41 -16.34 -18.29
N GLU A 73 -0.69 -17.14 -19.07
CA GLU A 73 -0.09 -18.40 -18.65
C GLU A 73 1.21 -18.13 -17.88
N VAL A 74 1.23 -18.44 -16.59
CA VAL A 74 2.31 -18.02 -15.68
C VAL A 74 3.67 -18.60 -16.05
N SER A 75 3.72 -19.86 -16.49
CA SER A 75 4.97 -20.53 -16.83
C SER A 75 5.70 -19.92 -18.02
N THR A 76 4.98 -19.28 -18.94
CA THR A 76 5.54 -18.77 -20.20
C THR A 76 5.46 -17.25 -20.34
N GLY A 77 4.63 -16.57 -19.53
CA GLY A 77 4.29 -15.16 -19.70
C GLY A 77 3.39 -14.88 -20.91
N ARG A 78 2.88 -15.92 -21.58
CA ARG A 78 2.08 -15.77 -22.80
C ARG A 78 0.66 -15.29 -22.47
N VAL A 79 0.21 -14.25 -23.18
CA VAL A 79 -1.17 -13.79 -23.13
C VAL A 79 -2.08 -14.83 -23.81
N LEU A 80 -3.02 -15.36 -23.04
CA LEU A 80 -4.05 -16.32 -23.46
C LEU A 80 -5.28 -15.62 -24.01
N GLN A 81 -5.64 -14.47 -23.42
CA GLN A 81 -6.80 -13.67 -23.78
C GLN A 81 -6.53 -12.21 -23.43
N GLN A 82 -7.02 -11.29 -24.25
CA GLN A 82 -6.91 -9.86 -24.02
C GLN A 82 -8.22 -9.15 -24.37
N ALA A 83 -8.55 -8.12 -23.58
CA ALA A 83 -9.56 -7.13 -23.90
C ALA A 83 -8.92 -5.73 -23.82
N ASP A 84 -8.83 -5.04 -24.95
CA ASP A 84 -8.33 -3.67 -24.98
C ASP A 84 -9.35 -2.72 -24.36
N LEU A 85 -8.86 -1.78 -23.55
CA LEU A 85 -9.69 -0.76 -22.94
C LEU A 85 -9.77 0.46 -23.86
N GLN A 86 -10.87 1.21 -23.75
CA GLN A 86 -10.97 2.47 -24.48
C GLN A 86 -9.86 3.44 -24.01
N PRO A 87 -9.41 4.39 -24.86
CA PRO A 87 -8.19 5.16 -24.62
C PRO A 87 -8.12 5.96 -23.32
N PHE A 88 -9.27 6.22 -22.70
CA PHE A 88 -9.43 7.02 -21.48
C PHE A 88 -9.49 6.15 -20.21
N PHE A 89 -9.60 4.83 -20.35
CA PHE A 89 -9.64 3.91 -19.23
C PHE A 89 -8.26 3.32 -18.94
N PHE A 90 -8.03 3.03 -17.66
CA PHE A 90 -6.86 2.35 -17.15
C PHE A 90 -7.28 0.98 -16.62
N GLY A 91 -6.46 -0.04 -16.84
CA GLY A 91 -6.69 -1.40 -16.32
C GLY A 91 -6.26 -1.55 -14.86
N GLU A 92 -6.42 -0.51 -14.04
CA GLU A 92 -5.99 -0.53 -12.65
C GLU A 92 -6.96 -1.34 -11.76
N GLY A 93 -6.46 -1.78 -10.60
CA GLY A 93 -7.31 -2.22 -9.49
C GLY A 93 -8.04 -3.56 -9.66
N ILE A 94 -7.69 -4.36 -10.67
CA ILE A 94 -8.20 -5.74 -10.75
C ILE A 94 -7.69 -6.55 -9.55
N ALA A 95 -8.58 -7.30 -8.90
CA ALA A 95 -8.32 -8.09 -7.70
C ALA A 95 -9.38 -9.19 -7.53
#